data_AF-A0A162RQ30-F1
#
_entry.id   AF-A0A162RQ30-F1
#
_cell.length_a   1.000
_cell.length_b   1.000
_cell.length_c   1.000
_cell.angle_alpha   90.00
_cell.angle_beta   90.00
_cell.angle_gamma   90.00
#
_symmetry.space_group_name_H-M   'P 1'
#
loop_
_entity.id
_entity.type
_entity.pdbx_description
1 polymer ?
#
loop_
_entity_poly.entity_id
_entity_poly.type
_entity_poly.pdbx_seq_one_letter_code
_entity_poly.pdbx_strand_id
1 'polypeptide(L)' 'MAPRKKTAPPEGETAQINIKVVPAEVVEKLKTIAFMEGVDYQEVYILAFTKLIDAYEAKNGKIKLKPKGSGLKDL' A
#
# COMPACT_ATOMS: atom_id res chain seq x y z
N MET A 1 27.72 -9.42 -20.30
CA MET A 1 26.48 -9.70 -19.52
C MET A 1 25.40 -8.75 -20.01
N ALA A 2 24.36 -9.26 -20.67
CA ALA A 2 23.25 -8.44 -21.17
C ALA A 2 22.39 -7.87 -20.03
N PRO A 3 21.87 -6.65 -20.13
CA PRO A 3 21.00 -6.07 -19.10
C PRO A 3 19.65 -6.80 -19.08
N ARG A 4 19.25 -7.27 -17.90
CA ARG A 4 17.95 -7.92 -17.67
C ARG A 4 16.83 -6.91 -17.97
N LYS A 5 16.14 -7.13 -19.08
CA LYS A 5 14.89 -6.48 -19.47
C LYS A 5 13.91 -6.61 -18.29
N LYS A 6 13.52 -5.50 -17.65
CA LYS A 6 12.45 -5.48 -16.65
C LYS A 6 11.15 -5.78 -17.39
N THR A 7 10.80 -7.05 -17.48
CA THR A 7 9.47 -7.51 -17.82
C THR A 7 8.50 -6.88 -16.83
N ALA A 8 7.59 -6.04 -17.32
CA ALA A 8 6.47 -5.54 -16.53
C ALA A 8 5.66 -6.75 -16.04
N PRO A 9 5.36 -6.84 -14.73
CA PRO A 9 4.46 -7.88 -14.26
C PRO A 9 3.04 -7.66 -14.80
N PRO A 10 2.33 -8.75 -15.15
CA PRO A 10 0.97 -8.70 -15.65
C PRO A 10 -0.01 -8.23 -14.59
N GLU A 11 -1.22 -7.84 -15.03
CA GLU A 11 -2.35 -7.40 -14.21
C GLU A 11 -2.50 -8.27 -12.94
N GLY A 12 -2.40 -7.63 -11.77
CA GLY A 12 -2.37 -8.30 -10.46
C GLY A 12 -1.04 -8.18 -9.69
N GLU A 13 -0.13 -7.30 -10.11
CA GLU A 13 1.17 -7.10 -9.44
C GLU A 13 1.00 -6.53 -8.02
N THR A 14 1.06 -7.42 -7.02
CA THR A 14 1.21 -7.03 -5.62
C THR A 14 2.61 -6.42 -5.44
N ALA A 15 2.66 -5.13 -5.13
CA ALA A 15 3.91 -4.48 -4.76
C ALA A 15 4.21 -4.75 -3.28
N GLN A 16 5.33 -5.40 -2.98
CA GLN A 16 5.79 -5.52 -1.60
C GLN A 16 6.28 -4.14 -1.12
N ILE A 17 5.56 -3.58 -0.16
CA ILE A 17 5.96 -2.36 0.55
C ILE A 17 6.65 -2.75 1.86
N ASN A 18 7.91 -2.36 2.02
CA ASN A 18 8.64 -2.60 3.26
C ASN A 18 8.42 -1.41 4.21
N ILE A 19 7.49 -1.57 5.16
CA ILE A 19 7.21 -0.54 6.15
C ILE A 19 8.23 -0.68 7.28
N LYS A 20 9.15 0.27 7.40
CA LYS A 20 10.26 0.19 8.36
C LYS A 20 9.86 0.51 9.79
N VAL A 21 8.85 1.35 9.98
CA VAL A 21 8.42 1.82 11.31
C VAL A 21 6.91 1.99 11.31
N VAL A 22 6.23 1.29 12.21
CA VAL A 22 4.82 1.50 12.56
C VAL A 22 4.77 1.66 14.08
N PRO A 23 4.08 2.67 14.62
CA PRO A 23 3.93 2.81 16.07
C PRO A 23 3.30 1.55 16.67
N ALA A 24 3.85 1.08 17.81
CA ALA A 24 3.40 -0.17 18.45
C ALA A 24 1.89 -0.16 18.74
N GLU A 25 1.37 0.96 19.23
CA GLU A 25 -0.05 1.12 19.53
C GLU A 25 -0.95 0.95 18.30
N VAL A 26 -0.48 1.37 17.12
CA VAL A 26 -1.22 1.19 15.86
C VAL A 26 -1.24 -0.29 15.46
N VAL A 27 -0.12 -1.00 15.64
CA VAL A 27 -0.04 -2.44 15.37
C VAL A 27 -0.95 -3.23 16.30
N GLU A 28 -0.98 -2.88 17.59
CA GLU A 28 -1.87 -3.53 18.55
C GLU A 28 -3.35 -3.32 18.20
N LYS A 29 -3.74 -2.07 17.90
CA LYS A 29 -5.12 -1.76 17.46
C LYS A 29 -5.51 -2.53 16.20
N LEU A 30 -4.61 -2.62 15.21
CA LEU A 30 -4.85 -3.40 13.99
C LEU A 30 -5.05 -4.89 14.30
N LYS A 31 -4.21 -5.48 15.15
CA LYS A 31 -4.35 -6.89 15.58
C LYS A 31 -5.65 -7.13 16.33
N THR A 32 -6.07 -6.21 17.19
CA THR A 32 -7.35 -6.32 17.91
C THR A 32 -8.53 -6.28 16.95
N ILE A 33 -8.54 -5.36 15.99
CA ILE A 33 -9.58 -5.29 14.97
C ILE A 33 -9.61 -6.57 14.13
N ALA A 34 -8.44 -7.05 13.69
CA ALA A 34 -8.32 -8.29 12.93
C ALA A 34 -8.86 -9.50 13.70
N PHE A 35 -8.56 -9.58 15.00
CA PHE A 35 -9.10 -10.62 15.88
C PHE A 35 -10.63 -10.55 16.04
N MET A 36 -11.19 -9.35 16.20
CA MET A 36 -12.64 -9.16 16.33
C MET A 36 -13.39 -9.51 15.05
N GLU A 37 -12.82 -9.17 13.90
CA GLU A 37 -13.41 -9.42 12.58
C GLU A 37 -13.11 -10.83 12.04
N GLY A 38 -12.21 -11.58 12.70
CA GLY A 38 -11.81 -12.93 12.27
C GLY A 38 -11.00 -12.96 10.96
N VAL A 39 -10.29 -11.88 10.65
CA VAL A 39 -9.50 -11.71 9.41
C VAL A 39 -8.01 -11.55 9.73
N ASP A 40 -7.16 -11.61 8.70
CA ASP A 40 -5.73 -11.34 8.88
C ASP A 40 -5.47 -9.83 9.09
N TYR A 41 -4.50 -9.49 9.93
CA TYR A 41 -4.14 -8.10 10.20
C TYR A 41 -3.67 -7.35 8.93
N GLN A 42 -3.11 -8.07 7.96
CA GLN A 42 -2.73 -7.51 6.67
C GLN A 42 -3.95 -7.09 5.85
N GLU A 43 -5.07 -7.80 5.95
CA GLU A 43 -6.31 -7.40 5.27
C GLU A 43 -6.88 -6.12 5.86
N VAL A 44 -6.93 -6.02 7.20
CA VAL A 44 -7.32 -4.79 7.90
C VAL A 44 -6.40 -3.63 7.51
N TYR A 45 -5.10 -3.90 7.43
CA TYR A 45 -4.12 -2.92 6.97
C TYR A 45 -4.45 -2.42 5.56
N ILE A 46 -4.64 -3.32 4.59
CA ILE A 46 -4.96 -2.95 3.19
C ILE A 46 -6.29 -2.18 3.11
N LEU A 47 -7.31 -2.61 3.85
CA LEU A 47 -8.61 -1.94 3.91
C LEU A 47 -8.46 -0.50 4.44
N ALA A 48 -7.68 -0.30 5.50
CA ALA A 48 -7.44 1.02 6.07
C ALA A 48 -6.80 1.98 5.04
N PHE A 49 -5.78 1.53 4.29
CA PHE A 49 -5.17 2.33 3.23
C PHE A 49 -6.13 2.61 2.07
N THR A 50 -6.92 1.62 1.67
CA THR A 50 -7.92 1.79 0.61
C THR A 50 -8.94 2.86 0.97
N LYS A 51 -9.47 2.82 2.21
CA LYS A 51 -10.40 3.83 2.72
C LYS A 51 -9.77 5.22 2.83
N LEU A 52 -8.49 5.29 3.22
CA LEU A 52 -7.77 6.56 3.28
C LEU A 52 -7.61 7.19 1.89
N ILE A 53 -7.25 6.39 0.88
CA ILE A 53 -7.11 6.84 -0.51
C ILE A 53 -8.47 7.32 -1.04
N ASP A 54 -9.52 6.53 -0.85
CA ASP A 54 -10.88 6.88 -1.28
C ASP A 54 -11.36 8.20 -0.63
N ALA A 55 -11.15 8.37 0.68
CA ALA A 55 -11.48 9.59 1.40
C ALA A 55 -10.68 10.81 0.90
N TYR A 56 -9.42 10.60 0.49
CA TYR A 56 -8.60 11.65 -0.11
C TYR A 56 -9.11 12.03 -1.49
N GLU A 57 -9.41 11.06 -2.35
CA GLU A 57 -9.93 11.27 -3.71
C GLU A 57 -11.29 11.97 -3.70
N ALA A 58 -12.15 11.60 -2.74
CA ALA A 58 -13.45 12.25 -2.55
C ALA A 58 -13.33 13.76 -2.24
N LYS A 59 -12.26 14.18 -1.55
CA LYS A 59 -12.04 15.57 -1.14
C LYS A 59 -11.21 16.38 -2.13
N ASN A 60 -10.25 15.75 -2.80
CA ASN A 60 -9.20 16.44 -3.59
C ASN A 60 -9.25 16.11 -5.09
N GLY A 61 -10.16 15.24 -5.51
CA GLY A 61 -10.22 14.70 -6.87
C GLY A 61 -9.32 13.48 -7.06
N LYS A 62 -9.54 12.75 -8.17
CA LYS A 62 -8.87 11.48 -8.45
C LYS A 62 -7.35 11.61 -8.49
N ILE A 63 -6.65 10.75 -7.77
CA ILE A 63 -5.19 10.68 -7.80
C ILE A 63 -4.77 10.05 -9.13
N LYS A 64 -4.01 10.81 -9.92
CA LYS A 64 -3.34 10.25 -11.10
C LYS A 64 -2.20 9.36 -10.63
N LEU A 65 -2.32 8.05 -10.85
CA LEU A 65 -1.23 7.11 -10.63
C LEU A 65 -0.02 7.54 -11.47
N LYS A 66 1.11 7.82 -10.82
CA LYS A 66 2.34 8.12 -11.55
C LYS A 66 2.80 6.86 -12.30
N PRO A 67 3.15 6.96 -13.59
CA PRO A 67 3.73 5.83 -14.31
C PRO A 67 5.01 5.37 -13.59
N LYS A 68 5.17 4.06 -13.42
CA LYS A 68 6.35 3.44 -12.79
C LYS A 68 7.62 3.91 -13.51
N GLY A 69 8.39 4.79 -12.87
CA GLY A 69 9.66 5.28 -13.41
C GLY A 69 10.08 6.69 -13.00
N SER A 70 9.21 7.48 -12.36
CA SER A 70 9.57 8.83 -11.89
C SER A 70 9.17 9.04 -10.43
N GLY A 71 10.17 9.11 -9.55
CA GLY A 71 10.05 9.85 -8.30
C GLY A 71 10.31 9.06 -7.01
N LEU A 72 11.56 8.69 -6.77
CA LEU A 72 12.16 8.69 -5.43
C LEU A 72 13.65 9.13 -5.52
N LYS A 73 13.95 9.98 -6.51
CA LYS A 73 15.27 10.55 -6.77
C LYS A 73 15.26 12.08 -6.82
N ASP A 74 14.09 12.68 -6.59
CA ASP A 74 13.84 14.14 -6.61
C ASP A 74 13.16 14.62 -5.31
N LEU A 75 13.39 13.90 -4.21
CA LEU A 75 12.98 14.27 -2.86
C LEU A 75 14.22 14.20 -1.97
#